data_AF-A0A3G2R708-F1
#
_entry.id   AF-A0A3G2R708-F1
#
_cell.length_a   1.000
_cell.length_b   1.000
_cell.length_c   1.000
_cell.angle_alpha   90.00
_cell.angle_beta   90.00
_cell.angle_gamma   90.00
#
_symmetry.space_group_name_H-M   'P 1'
#
loop_
_entity.id
_entity.type
_entity.pdbx_description
1 polymer ?
#
loop_
_entity_poly.entity_id
_entity_poly.type
_entity_poly.pdbx_seq_one_letter_code
_entity_poly.pdbx_strand_id
1 'polypeptide(L)'
;MNNTGFNIYDLFVFYEIASLSYPQGFDEFMEEITEKSTRLFGTRRLAVVLLSENGEKKEHYFGFKSKQNLEEMLMIKPENSFVYYLDGGRLGFMYFENDHKISLRGNKLYSIFSKE
;
A
#
# COMPACT_ATOMS: atom_id res chain seq x y z
N MET A 1 -16.54 -22.55 -12.51
CA MET A 1 -17.64 -21.89 -11.78
C MET A 1 -17.08 -20.61 -11.17
N ASN A 2 -17.49 -19.45 -11.70
CA ASN A 2 -17.04 -18.14 -11.23
C ASN A 2 -17.79 -17.77 -9.95
N ASN A 3 -17.15 -17.98 -8.80
CA ASN A 3 -17.68 -17.51 -7.52
C ASN A 3 -17.44 -16.00 -7.42
N THR A 4 -18.38 -15.22 -7.97
CA THR A 4 -18.41 -13.75 -7.94
C THR A 4 -19.13 -13.23 -6.69
N GLY A 5 -18.89 -13.88 -5.55
CA GLY A 5 -19.39 -13.42 -4.25
C GLY A 5 -18.37 -12.48 -3.61
N PHE A 6 -18.78 -11.24 -3.33
CA PHE A 6 -18.12 -10.43 -2.30
C PHE A 6 -18.12 -11.25 -1.00
N ASN A 7 -16.93 -11.64 -0.52
CA ASN A 7 -16.83 -12.35 0.75
C ASN A 7 -16.84 -11.31 1.89
N ILE A 8 -17.34 -11.66 3.06
CA ILE A 8 -17.41 -10.79 4.24
C ILE A 8 -16.06 -10.13 4.57
N TYR A 9 -14.94 -10.80 4.26
CA TYR A 9 -13.59 -10.24 4.37
C TYR A 9 -13.36 -9.01 3.49
N ASP A 10 -13.87 -8.99 2.25
CA ASP A 10 -13.78 -7.81 1.41
C ASP A 10 -14.56 -6.65 2.05
N LEU A 11 -15.74 -6.94 2.60
CA LEU A 11 -16.57 -5.94 3.27
C LEU A 11 -15.87 -5.36 4.52
N PHE A 12 -15.20 -6.20 5.32
CA PHE A 12 -14.39 -5.73 6.45
C PHE A 12 -13.20 -4.88 6.01
N VAL A 13 -12.53 -5.25 4.93
CA VAL A 13 -11.45 -4.44 4.36
C VAL A 13 -11.98 -3.08 3.89
N PHE A 14 -13.10 -3.06 3.16
CA PHE A 14 -13.74 -1.81 2.75
C PHE A 14 -14.19 -0.97 3.95
N TYR A 15 -14.75 -1.59 4.99
CA TYR A 15 -15.13 -0.89 6.21
C TYR A 15 -13.92 -0.27 6.90
N GLU A 16 -12.83 -1.02 7.08
CA GLU A 16 -11.61 -0.51 7.71
C GLU A 16 -10.96 0.62 6.90
N ILE A 17 -11.05 0.59 5.57
CA ILE A 17 -10.56 1.67 4.72
C ILE A 17 -11.52 2.87 4.79
N ALA A 18 -12.83 2.65 4.71
CA ALA A 18 -13.82 3.72 4.82
C ALA A 18 -13.84 4.37 6.20
N SER A 19 -13.37 3.66 7.22
CA SER A 19 -13.18 4.17 8.58
C SER A 19 -11.82 4.83 8.78
N LEU A 20 -11.03 5.06 7.71
CA LEU A 20 -9.84 5.89 7.82
C LEU A 20 -10.27 7.23 8.42
N SER A 21 -9.63 7.60 9.52
CA SER A 21 -9.93 8.85 10.20
C SER A 21 -9.57 9.99 9.25
N TYR A 22 -10.26 11.14 9.30
CA TYR A 22 -9.83 12.32 8.52
C TYR A 22 -8.50 12.78 9.11
N PRO A 23 -7.34 12.43 8.52
CA PRO A 23 -6.05 12.58 9.20
C PRO A 23 -5.68 14.07 9.19
N GLN A 24 -5.08 14.58 10.26
CA GLN A 24 -4.70 16.01 10.29
C GLN A 24 -3.46 16.30 9.43
N GLY A 25 -2.79 15.26 8.91
CA GLY A 25 -1.64 15.39 8.01
C GLY A 25 -1.16 14.08 7.38
N PHE A 26 -0.13 14.20 6.53
CA PHE A 26 0.46 13.06 5.81
C PHE A 26 0.99 11.99 6.75
N ASP A 27 1.74 12.35 7.80
CA ASP A 27 2.37 11.37 8.69
C ASP A 27 1.35 10.54 9.46
N GLU A 28 0.29 11.18 10.01
CA GLU A 28 -0.81 10.49 10.68
C GLU A 28 -1.55 9.54 9.73
N PHE A 29 -1.80 9.98 8.49
CA PHE A 29 -2.41 9.14 7.46
C PHE A 29 -1.55 7.92 7.14
N MET A 30 -0.23 8.12 7.01
CA MET A 30 0.70 7.05 6.71
C MET A 30 0.85 6.06 7.87
N GLU A 31 0.77 6.54 9.11
CA GLU A 31 0.72 5.67 10.29
C GLU A 31 -0.53 4.79 10.28
N GLU A 32 -1.71 5.37 10.00
CA GLU A 32 -2.96 4.61 9.92
C GLU A 32 -2.96 3.58 8.77
N ILE A 33 -2.42 3.95 7.59
CA ILE A 33 -2.20 3.00 6.49
C ILE A 33 -1.24 1.89 6.90
N THR A 34 -0.16 2.22 7.60
CA THR A 34 0.82 1.23 8.06
C THR A 34 0.17 0.22 9.01
N GLU A 35 -0.59 0.70 9.99
CA GLU A 35 -1.28 -0.16 10.97
C GLU A 35 -2.32 -1.05 10.30
N LYS A 36 -3.23 -0.46 9.50
CA LYS A 36 -4.30 -1.21 8.83
C LYS A 36 -3.74 -2.19 7.82
N SER A 37 -2.72 -1.82 7.05
CA SER A 37 -2.14 -2.73 6.06
C SER A 37 -1.40 -3.91 6.73
N THR A 38 -0.70 -3.66 7.84
CA THR A 38 -0.08 -4.72 8.65
C THR A 38 -1.14 -5.69 9.18
N ARG A 39 -2.23 -5.17 9.75
CA ARG A 39 -3.30 -5.97 10.37
C ARG A 39 -4.15 -6.73 9.35
N LEU A 40 -4.50 -6.12 8.22
CA LEU A 40 -5.38 -6.71 7.22
C LEU A 40 -4.67 -7.67 6.27
N PHE A 41 -3.40 -7.40 5.96
CA PHE A 41 -2.69 -8.11 4.90
C PHE A 41 -1.36 -8.74 5.31
N GLY A 42 -0.90 -8.51 6.55
CA GLY A 42 0.41 -8.96 6.99
C GLY A 42 1.55 -8.23 6.28
N THR A 43 1.37 -6.94 6.00
CA THR A 43 2.43 -6.10 5.41
C THR A 43 3.63 -6.03 6.36
N ARG A 44 4.80 -6.45 5.90
CA ARG A 44 6.10 -6.34 6.58
C ARG A 44 6.87 -5.11 6.18
N ARG A 45 6.73 -4.67 4.93
CA ARG A 45 7.35 -3.44 4.43
C ARG A 45 6.35 -2.62 3.64
N LEU A 46 6.37 -1.33 3.89
CA LEU A 46 5.55 -0.34 3.20
C LEU A 46 6.42 0.86 2.85
N ALA A 47 6.45 1.24 1.58
CA ALA A 47 6.99 2.52 1.17
C ALA A 47 5.94 3.30 0.41
N VAL A 48 5.76 4.57 0.75
CA VAL A 48 4.91 5.50 0.01
C VAL A 48 5.79 6.65 -0.42
N VAL A 49 5.79 6.93 -1.71
CA VAL A 49 6.49 8.08 -2.30
C VAL A 49 5.45 8.86 -3.07
N LEU A 50 5.19 10.09 -2.64
CA LEU A 50 4.33 11.04 -3.34
C LEU A 50 5.18 12.13 -3.97
N LEU A 51 4.87 12.42 -5.23
CA LEU A 51 5.48 13.50 -6.00
C LEU A 51 4.42 14.59 -6.17
N SER A 52 4.71 15.80 -5.71
CA SER A 52 3.87 16.96 -6.00
C SER A 52 4.33 17.68 -7.25
N GLU A 53 3.42 18.44 -7.86
CA GLU A 53 3.68 19.18 -9.09
C GLU A 53 4.77 20.26 -8.94
N ASN A 54 4.99 20.76 -7.72
CA ASN A 54 6.05 21.71 -7.39
C ASN A 54 7.43 21.05 -7.17
N GLY A 55 7.54 19.73 -7.36
CA GLY A 55 8.78 18.97 -7.19
C GLY A 55 9.10 18.59 -5.74
N GLU A 56 8.23 18.89 -4.78
CA GLU A 56 8.36 18.36 -3.43
C GLU A 56 8.07 16.85 -3.41
N LYS A 57 8.76 16.14 -2.52
CA LYS A 57 8.65 14.70 -2.39
C LYS A 57 8.29 14.39 -0.94
N LYS A 58 7.14 13.75 -0.74
CA LYS A 58 6.77 13.19 0.56
C LYS A 58 7.02 11.69 0.55
N GLU A 59 7.65 11.19 1.60
CA GLU A 59 8.05 9.80 1.67
C GLU A 59 7.73 9.23 3.05
N HIS A 60 7.21 8.00 3.06
CA HIS A 60 7.04 7.22 4.27
C HIS A 60 7.63 5.83 4.07
N TYR A 61 8.30 5.30 5.09
CA TYR A 61 8.95 4.00 5.05
C TYR A 61 8.69 3.23 6.34
N PHE A 62 8.27 1.99 6.21
CA PHE A 62 8.07 1.05 7.30
C PHE A 62 8.73 -0.29 6.96
N GLY A 63 9.42 -0.89 7.94
CA GLY A 63 10.05 -2.22 7.80
C GLY A 63 11.34 -2.28 6.97
N PHE A 64 11.83 -1.13 6.48
CA PHE A 64 13.10 -1.04 5.75
C PHE A 64 14.27 -0.75 6.70
N LYS A 65 15.40 -1.44 6.50
CA LYS A 65 16.65 -1.16 7.24
C LYS A 65 17.40 0.08 6.71
N SER A 66 17.20 0.42 5.45
CA SER A 66 17.78 1.60 4.78
C SER A 66 17.02 1.92 3.49
N LYS A 67 17.15 3.15 2.97
CA LYS A 67 16.57 3.56 1.68
C LYS A 67 17.09 2.75 0.49
N GLN A 68 18.37 2.35 0.50
CA GLN A 68 18.98 1.48 -0.53
C GLN A 68 18.22 0.16 -0.71
N ASN A 69 17.58 -0.33 0.36
CA ASN A 69 16.79 -1.55 0.33
C ASN A 69 15.55 -1.43 -0.58
N LEU A 70 14.93 -0.24 -0.70
CA LEU A 70 13.74 -0.09 -1.55
C LEU A 70 14.06 -0.20 -3.03
N GLU A 71 15.12 0.46 -3.51
CA GLU A 71 15.52 0.40 -4.92
C GLU A 71 15.85 -1.04 -5.34
N GLU A 72 16.56 -1.76 -4.48
CA GLU A 72 16.83 -3.19 -4.65
C GLU A 72 15.53 -4.00 -4.73
N MET A 73 14.57 -3.77 -3.83
CA MET A 73 13.28 -4.48 -3.86
C MET A 73 12.47 -4.16 -5.13
N LEU A 74 12.49 -2.92 -5.63
CA LEU A 74 11.82 -2.53 -6.86
C LEU A 74 12.44 -3.20 -8.11
N MET A 75 13.74 -3.49 -8.07
CA MET A 75 14.43 -4.24 -9.13
C MET A 75 14.16 -5.75 -9.06
N ILE A 76 14.27 -6.34 -7.87
CA ILE A 76 14.11 -7.79 -7.65
C ILE A 76 12.65 -8.21 -7.84
N LYS A 77 11.69 -7.36 -7.46
CA LYS A 77 10.23 -7.64 -7.48
C LYS A 77 9.87 -8.96 -6.81
N PRO A 78 10.08 -9.10 -5.49
CA PRO A 78 9.71 -10.31 -4.75
C PRO A 78 8.26 -10.74 -5.02
N GLU A 79 7.97 -12.04 -5.10
CA GLU A 79 6.60 -12.54 -5.38
C GLU A 79 5.57 -12.16 -4.29
N ASN A 80 6.06 -11.83 -3.10
CA ASN A 80 5.31 -11.33 -1.96
C ASN A 80 5.25 -9.79 -1.93
N SER A 81 5.61 -9.11 -3.02
CA SER A 81 5.56 -7.67 -3.14
C SER A 81 4.56 -7.19 -4.18
N PHE A 82 4.05 -5.99 -3.98
CA PHE A 82 3.13 -5.31 -4.87
C PHE A 82 3.50 -3.84 -4.96
N VAL A 83 3.57 -3.31 -6.18
CA VAL A 83 3.81 -1.89 -6.44
C VAL A 83 2.61 -1.32 -7.16
N TYR A 84 2.02 -0.27 -6.57
CA TYR A 84 1.00 0.53 -7.20
C TYR A 84 1.59 1.87 -7.63
N TYR A 85 1.52 2.17 -8.92
CA TYR A 85 1.93 3.46 -9.47
C TYR A 85 0.75 4.42 -9.52
N LEU A 86 0.84 5.52 -8.76
CA LEU A 86 -0.19 6.55 -8.69
C LEU A 86 -0.17 7.32 -10.01
N ASP A 87 -1.29 7.31 -10.73
CA ASP A 87 -1.43 7.97 -12.03
C ASP A 87 -0.31 7.60 -13.01
N GLY A 88 -0.10 6.28 -13.20
CA GLY A 88 0.98 5.76 -14.05
C GLY A 88 2.39 6.07 -13.54
N GLY A 89 2.53 6.54 -12.30
CA GLY A 89 3.79 6.91 -11.65
C GLY A 89 4.02 8.42 -11.57
N ARG A 90 3.16 9.23 -12.20
CA ARG A 90 3.29 10.70 -12.20
C ARG A 90 3.17 11.30 -10.81
N LEU A 91 2.28 10.73 -9.98
CA LEU A 91 2.06 11.19 -8.60
C LEU A 91 2.88 10.40 -7.58
N GLY A 92 3.71 9.45 -8.04
CA GLY A 92 4.54 8.58 -7.22
C GLY A 92 4.03 7.15 -7.15
N PHE A 93 4.33 6.43 -6.06
CA PHE A 93 4.01 5.02 -5.92
C PHE A 93 3.86 4.57 -4.46
N MET A 94 3.17 3.45 -4.30
CA MET A 94 3.10 2.69 -3.06
C MET A 94 3.70 1.30 -3.28
N TYR A 95 4.58 0.87 -2.39
CA TYR A 95 5.16 -0.46 -2.35
C TYR A 95 4.68 -1.18 -1.09
N PHE A 96 4.22 -2.41 -1.25
CA PHE A 96 3.85 -3.32 -0.17
C PHE A 96 4.64 -4.61 -0.31
N GLU A 97 5.10 -5.17 0.81
CA GLU A 97 5.69 -6.52 0.89
C GLU A 97 5.14 -7.26 2.09
N ASN A 98 4.71 -8.51 1.89
CA ASN A 98 4.02 -9.30 2.90
C ASN A 98 4.81 -10.52 3.33
N ASP A 99 4.40 -11.16 4.41
CA ASP A 99 4.92 -12.45 4.88
C ASP A 99 4.70 -13.59 3.87
N HIS A 100 3.71 -13.43 3.01
CA HIS A 100 3.20 -14.44 2.11
C HIS A 100 3.03 -13.88 0.70
N LYS A 101 2.98 -14.78 -0.29
CA LYS A 101 2.74 -14.41 -1.69
C LYS A 101 1.44 -13.61 -1.82
N ILE A 102 1.50 -12.46 -2.49
CA ILE A 102 0.33 -11.62 -2.67
C ILE A 102 -0.51 -12.21 -3.81
N SER A 103 -1.79 -12.46 -3.53
CA SER A 103 -2.73 -12.95 -4.54
C SER A 103 -3.21 -11.81 -5.45
N LEU A 104 -3.73 -12.15 -6.63
CA LEU A 104 -4.39 -11.17 -7.53
C LEU A 104 -5.52 -10.38 -6.84
N ARG A 105 -6.22 -11.01 -5.90
CA ARG A 105 -7.25 -10.33 -5.08
C ARG A 105 -6.60 -9.38 -4.07
N GLY A 106 -5.50 -9.78 -3.44
CA GLY A 106 -4.70 -8.91 -2.58
C GLY A 106 -4.24 -7.65 -3.31
N ASN A 107 -3.71 -7.79 -4.53
CA ASN A 107 -3.32 -6.64 -5.38
C ASN A 107 -4.47 -5.64 -5.58
N LYS A 108 -5.69 -6.14 -5.82
CA LYS A 108 -6.88 -5.29 -5.97
C LYS A 108 -7.23 -4.55 -4.68
N LEU A 109 -7.12 -5.22 -3.53
CA LEU A 109 -7.40 -4.60 -2.24
C LEU A 109 -6.36 -3.53 -1.88
N TYR A 110 -5.08 -3.75 -2.18
CA TYR A 110 -4.04 -2.75 -2.01
C TYR A 110 -4.26 -1.49 -2.85
N SER A 111 -4.79 -1.65 -4.08
CA SER A 111 -5.12 -0.51 -4.94
C SER A 111 -6.25 0.38 -4.43
N ILE A 112 -6.92 0.00 -3.33
CA ILE A 112 -7.94 0.85 -2.71
C ILE A 112 -7.29 1.99 -1.92
N PHE A 113 -6.14 1.75 -1.27
CA PHE A 113 -5.41 2.82 -0.54
C PHE A 113 -4.89 3.93 -1.46
N SER A 114 -4.89 3.69 -2.76
CA SER A 114 -4.41 4.61 -3.78
C SER A 114 -5.51 5.21 -4.65
N LYS A 115 -6.78 4.86 -4.40
CA LYS A 115 -7.92 5.40 -5.13
C LYS A 115 -8.44 6.66 -4.43
N GLU A 116 -8.10 7.80 -4.99
CA GLU A 116 -8.98 8.97 -5.11
C GLU A 116 -9.17 9.31 -6.59
#